data_AF-A0A2A6F5T4-F1
#
_entry.id   AF-A0A2A6F5T4-F1
#
_cell.length_a   1.000
_cell.length_b   1.000
_cell.length_c   1.000
_cell.angle_alpha   90.00
_cell.angle_beta   90.00
_cell.angle_gamma   90.00
#
_symmetry.space_group_name_H-M   'P 1'
#
loop_
_entity.id
_entity.type
_entity.pdbx_description
1 polymer ?
#
loop_
_entity_poly.entity_id
_entity_poly.type
_entity_poly.pdbx_seq_one_letter_code
_entity_poly.pdbx_strand_id
1 'polypeptide(L)' 'SFISTITVFGTPLDVTLSELAIESFFPADEQTRSALVRLAKERAQSS' A
#
# COMPACT_ATOMS: atom_id res chain seq x y z
N SER A 1 -1.26 -6.20 -12.86
CA SER A 1 -1.32 -6.96 -11.58
C SER A 1 -0.56 -6.24 -10.48
N PHE A 2 -0.65 -6.68 -9.22
CA PHE A 2 0.07 -6.06 -8.09
C PHE A 2 0.97 -7.06 -7.36
N ILE A 3 2.06 -6.52 -6.80
CA ILE A 3 2.85 -7.20 -5.77
C ILE A 3 2.51 -6.52 -4.45
N SER A 4 2.05 -7.32 -3.49
CA SER A 4 1.73 -6.83 -2.15
C SER A 4 2.88 -7.09 -1.19
N THR A 5 3.07 -6.19 -0.23
CA THR A 5 3.99 -6.36 0.90
C THR A 5 3.24 -6.01 2.17
N ILE A 6 3.30 -6.90 3.15
CA ILE A 6 2.76 -6.66 4.49
C ILE A 6 3.94 -6.50 5.44
N THR A 7 4.04 -5.33 6.06
CA THR A 7 5.03 -5.02 7.10
C THR A 7 4.31 -4.97 8.44
N VAL A 8 4.68 -5.86 9.36
CA VAL A 8 4.09 -5.93 10.71
C VAL A 8 5.06 -5.33 11.72
N PHE A 9 4.61 -4.31 12.44
CA PHE A 9 5.31 -3.70 13.57
C PHE A 9 4.79 -4.33 14.86
N GLY A 10 5.56 -5.25 15.42
CA GLY A 10 5.32 -5.84 16.74
C GLY A 10 6.27 -5.29 17.80
N THR A 11 5.78 -5.17 19.03
CA THR A 11 6.65 -5.21 20.23
C THR A 11 6.57 -6.63 20.80
N PRO A 12 7.69 -7.30 21.17
CA PRO A 12 7.67 -8.70 21.64
C PRO A 12 6.93 -8.96 22.97
N LEU A 13 6.24 -7.97 23.51
CA LEU A 13 5.61 -8.02 24.82
C LEU A 13 4.12 -7.72 24.67
N ASP A 14 3.34 -8.71 25.08
CA ASP A 14 1.90 -8.75 25.26
C ASP A 14 1.03 -8.92 24.00
N VAL A 15 0.51 -10.16 23.90
CA VAL A 15 -0.51 -10.72 22.99
C VAL A 15 -1.85 -9.97 22.92
N THR A 16 -1.91 -8.72 23.42
CA THR A 16 -3.11 -7.87 23.48
C THR A 16 -2.94 -6.53 22.77
N LEU A 17 -1.73 -6.17 22.32
CA LEU A 17 -1.54 -5.01 21.45
C LEU A 17 -1.82 -5.44 20.00
N SER A 18 -2.80 -4.80 19.34
CA SER A 18 -3.00 -5.02 17.91
C SER A 18 -1.71 -4.71 17.17
N GLU A 19 -1.11 -5.73 16.56
CA GLU A 19 0.07 -5.58 15.73
C GLU A 19 -0.25 -4.53 14.64
N LEU A 20 0.57 -3.49 14.53
CA LEU A 20 0.37 -2.50 13.48
C LEU A 20 0.89 -3.12 12.17
N ALA A 21 -0.01 -3.52 11.29
CA ALA A 21 0.32 -3.99 9.97
C ALA A 21 0.14 -2.87 8.93
N ILE A 22 1.15 -2.64 8.10
CA ILE A 22 1.08 -1.81 6.90
C ILE A 22 1.09 -2.73 5.69
N GLU A 23 0.04 -2.67 4.88
CA GLU A 23 -0.01 -3.33 3.58
C GLU A 23 0.24 -2.32 2.46
N SER A 24 1.17 -2.64 1.56
CA SER A 24 1.54 -1.84 0.40
C SER A 24 1.32 -2.63 -0.88
N PHE A 25 0.73 -1.98 -1.88
CA PHE A 25 0.45 -2.57 -3.20
C PHE A 25 1.27 -1.86 -4.27
N PHE A 26 2.23 -2.54 -4.86
CA PHE A 26 3.10 -2.02 -5.91
C PHE A 26 2.67 -2.52 -7.28
N PRO A 27 2.73 -1.69 -8.34
CA PRO A 27 2.42 -2.14 -9.69
C PRO A 27 3.42 -3.22 -10.12
N ALA A 28 2.91 -4.38 -10.53
CA ALA A 28 3.75 -5.48 -11.01
C ALA A 28 4.21 -5.29 -12.46
N ASP A 29 3.61 -4.34 -13.18
CA ASP A 29 3.82 -4.10 -14.61
C ASP A 29 3.60 -2.63 -14.98
N GLU A 30 4.08 -2.26 -16.18
CA GLU A 30 4.02 -0.88 -16.70
C GLU A 30 2.57 -0.40 -16.90
N GLN A 31 1.68 -1.30 -17.33
CA GLN A 31 0.28 -0.97 -17.56
C GLN A 31 -0.39 -0.53 -16.25
N THR A 32 -0.16 -1.28 -15.16
CA THR A 32 -0.68 -1.00 -13.83
C THR A 32 -0.07 0.27 -13.26
N ARG A 33 1.25 0.48 -13.43
CA ARG A 33 1.93 1.71 -13.02
C ARG A 33 1.31 2.94 -13.69
N SER A 34 1.15 2.90 -15.00
CA SER A 34 0.55 3.99 -15.78
C SER A 34 -0.89 4.29 -15.35
N ALA A 35 -1.68 3.27 -15.00
CA ALA A 35 -3.03 3.45 -14.47
C ALA A 35 -3.02 4.17 -13.11
N LEU A 36 -2.15 3.79 -12.18
CA LEU A 36 -2.02 4.43 -10.86
C LEU A 36 -1.59 5.90 -10.98
N VAL A 37 -0.64 6.21 -11.86
CA VAL A 37 -0.19 7.59 -12.10
C VAL A 37 -1.31 8.47 -12.63
N ARG A 38 -2.14 7.96 -13.56
CA ARG A 38 -3.31 8.71 -14.05
C ARG A 38 -4.31 8.98 -12.93
N LEU A 39 -4.67 7.94 -12.18
CA LEU A 39 -5.61 8.07 -11.06
C LEU A 39 -5.13 9.10 -10.02
N ALA A 40 -3.84 9.09 -9.68
CA ALA A 40 -3.27 10.06 -8.74
C ALA A 40 -3.38 11.51 -9.26
N LYS A 41 -3.12 11.73 -10.55
CA LYS A 41 -3.25 13.06 -11.19
C LYS A 41 -4.70 13.53 -11.20
N GLU A 42 -5.64 12.66 -11.56
CA GLU A 42 -7.08 12.98 -11.57
C GLU A 42 -7.57 13.40 -10.18
N ARG A 43 -7.12 12.72 -9.12
CA ARG A 43 -7.46 13.09 -7.75
C ARG A 43 -6.87 14.43 -7.32
N ALA A 44 -5.63 14.71 -7.70
CA ALA A 44 -4.99 15.99 -7.38
C ALA A 44 -5.64 17.19 -8.11
N GLN A 45 -6.24 16.96 -9.28
CA GLN A 45 -6.94 18.01 -10.05
C GLN A 45 -8.38 18.26 -9.57
N SER A 46 -8.91 17.37 -8.72
CA SER A 46 -10.28 17.46 -8.19
C SER A 46 -10.34 18.16 -6.81
N SER A 47 -9.23 18.70 -6.32
CA SER A 47 -9.09 19.47 -5.07
C SER A 47 -8.62 20.88 -5.36
#